data_AF-A0A426WEX4-F1
#
_entry.id   AF-A0A426WEX4-F1
#
_cell.length_a   1.000
_cell.length_b   1.000
_cell.length_c   1.000
_cell.angle_alpha   90.00
_cell.angle_beta   90.00
_cell.angle_gamma   90.00
#
_symmetry.space_group_name_H-M   'P 1'
#
loop_
_entity.id
_entity.type
_entity.pdbx_description
1 polymer ?
#
loop_
_entity_poly.entity_id
_entity_poly.type
_entity_poly.pdbx_seq_one_letter_code
_entity_poly.pdbx_strand_id
1 'polypeptide(L)'
;MVSLGKAWIVLEESFHSGQKQLVAVLSPRKTSAYVAEYIEQAYVDRFANFDEKITFKKNRKNSPYRIERYMIGDTTISHGHEPIFNAYYAHKLERDDRLLRFHYRIYKGDFDSREVTEYIEEVRIA
;
A
#
# COMPACT_ATOMS: atom_id res chain seq x y z
N MET A 1 0.18 9.50 22.14
CA MET A 1 -0.25 8.67 21.01
C MET A 1 -1.11 7.51 21.52
N VAL A 2 -2.20 7.21 20.82
CA VAL A 2 -3.14 6.13 21.12
C VAL A 2 -2.81 4.94 20.22
N SER A 3 -2.68 3.74 20.80
CA SER A 3 -2.48 2.50 20.06
C SER A 3 -3.79 2.04 19.41
N LEU A 4 -3.72 1.67 18.13
CA LEU A 4 -4.85 1.23 17.31
C LEU A 4 -4.74 -0.24 16.87
N GLY A 5 -3.67 -0.93 17.27
CA GLY A 5 -3.45 -2.33 16.93
C GLY A 5 -2.76 -2.53 15.58
N LYS A 6 -3.26 -3.45 14.75
CA LYS A 6 -2.69 -3.82 13.44
C LYS A 6 -3.58 -3.31 12.31
N ALA A 7 -2.99 -2.95 11.18
CA ALA A 7 -3.74 -2.57 9.99
C ALA A 7 -2.90 -2.70 8.72
N TRP A 8 -3.56 -2.68 7.57
CA TRP A 8 -2.90 -2.33 6.31
C TRP A 8 -2.97 -0.81 6.13
N ILE A 9 -1.85 -0.18 5.84
CA ILE A 9 -1.73 1.26 5.60
C ILE A 9 -1.45 1.45 4.12
N VAL A 10 -2.31 2.19 3.42
CA VAL A 10 -2.13 2.52 2.00
C VAL A 10 -1.71 3.97 1.89
N LEU A 11 -0.55 4.22 1.30
CA LEU A 11 0.01 5.52 1.03
C LEU A 11 0.12 5.76 -0.48
N GLU A 12 -0.11 7.00 -0.89
CA GLU A 12 0.37 7.54 -2.16
C GLU A 12 1.72 8.21 -1.91
N GLU A 13 2.74 7.82 -2.66
CA GLU A 13 4.10 8.29 -2.52
C GLU A 13 4.61 8.85 -3.84
N SER A 14 5.08 10.09 -3.83
CA SER A 14 5.77 10.71 -4.98
C SER A 14 7.27 10.53 -4.83
N PHE A 15 7.91 9.91 -5.83
CA PHE A 15 9.35 9.71 -5.85
C PHE A 15 10.14 11.01 -5.98
N HIS A 16 9.60 11.99 -6.71
CA HIS A 16 10.32 13.25 -6.96
C HIS A 16 10.29 14.16 -5.74
N SER A 17 9.18 14.18 -5.01
CA SER A 17 8.98 15.10 -3.89
C SER A 17 9.18 14.46 -2.51
N GLY A 18 9.17 13.13 -2.44
CA GLY A 18 9.14 12.39 -1.17
C GLY A 18 7.84 12.58 -0.40
N GLN A 19 6.81 13.20 -1.00
CA GLN A 19 5.53 13.41 -0.35
C GLN A 19 4.79 12.08 -0.19
N LYS A 20 4.24 11.88 1.01
CA LYS A 20 3.41 10.73 1.37
C LYS A 20 2.04 11.22 1.79
N GLN A 21 1.00 10.68 1.17
CA GLN A 21 -0.39 10.95 1.53
C GLN A 21 -1.06 9.65 1.97
N LEU A 22 -1.71 9.67 3.13
CA LEU A 22 -2.55 8.55 3.56
C LEU A 22 -3.76 8.43 2.63
N VAL A 23 -3.90 7.28 1.97
CA VAL A 23 -5.04 6.95 1.10
C VAL A 23 -6.08 6.15 1.88
N ALA A 24 -5.66 5.12 2.62
CA ALA A 24 -6.57 4.27 3.37
C ALA A 24 -5.91 3.54 4.55
N VAL A 25 -6.74 3.17 5.53
CA VAL A 25 -6.40 2.22 6.58
C VAL A 25 -7.36 1.04 6.46
N LEU A 26 -6.85 -0.14 6.09
CA LEU A 26 -7.67 -1.34 5.88
C LEU A 26 -7.49 -2.32 7.04
N SER A 27 -8.52 -3.14 7.27
CA SER A 27 -8.50 -4.17 8.31
C SER A 27 -7.31 -5.12 8.14
N PRO A 28 -6.60 -5.49 9.22
CA PRO A 28 -5.48 -6.43 9.16
C PRO A 28 -5.89 -7.85 8.76
N ARG A 29 -7.20 -8.14 8.68
CA ARG A 29 -7.74 -9.44 8.25
C ARG A 29 -7.86 -9.55 6.73
N LYS A 30 -7.64 -8.46 5.98
CA LYS A 30 -7.63 -8.48 4.53
C LYS A 30 -6.36 -9.19 4.03
N THR A 31 -6.54 -10.07 3.05
CA THR A 31 -5.43 -10.78 2.40
C THR A 31 -4.62 -9.81 1.56
N SER A 32 -3.35 -10.14 1.31
CA SER A 32 -2.51 -9.40 0.37
C SER A 32 -3.14 -9.28 -1.01
N ALA A 33 -3.77 -10.34 -1.51
CA ALA A 33 -4.53 -10.33 -2.76
C ALA A 33 -5.68 -9.30 -2.75
N TYR A 34 -6.45 -9.21 -1.66
CA TYR A 34 -7.49 -8.18 -1.56
C TYR A 34 -6.90 -6.77 -1.54
N VAL A 35 -5.82 -6.56 -0.80
CA VAL A 35 -5.18 -5.24 -0.68
C VAL A 35 -4.58 -4.81 -2.02
N ALA A 36 -3.95 -5.72 -2.74
CA ALA A 36 -3.52 -5.52 -4.11
C ALA A 36 -4.67 -5.09 -5.02
N GLU A 37 -5.78 -5.82 -4.97
CA GLU A 37 -6.94 -5.48 -5.78
C GLU A 37 -7.51 -4.10 -5.43
N TYR A 38 -7.46 -3.73 -4.15
CA TYR A 38 -7.89 -2.42 -3.66
C TYR A 38 -6.99 -1.31 -4.19
N ILE A 39 -5.66 -1.43 -4.06
CA ILE A 39 -4.74 -0.38 -4.52
C ILE A 39 -4.77 -0.21 -6.04
N GLU A 40 -4.94 -1.31 -6.80
CA GLU A 40 -5.09 -1.29 -8.26
C GLU A 40 -6.34 -0.49 -8.66
N GLN A 41 -7.48 -0.79 -8.04
CA GLN A 41 -8.73 -0.07 -8.29
C GLN A 41 -8.60 1.41 -7.89
N ALA A 42 -8.02 1.71 -6.73
CA ALA A 42 -7.83 3.07 -6.25
C ALA A 42 -6.93 3.90 -7.18
N TYR A 43 -5.88 3.28 -7.72
CA TYR A 43 -4.98 3.91 -8.69
C TYR A 43 -5.72 4.24 -10.01
N VAL A 44 -6.46 3.28 -10.54
CA VAL A 44 -7.29 3.48 -11.74
C VAL A 44 -8.34 4.57 -11.52
N ASP A 45 -9.00 4.58 -10.37
CA ASP A 45 -10.00 5.59 -10.05
C ASP A 45 -9.41 7.00 -9.95
N ARG A 46 -8.16 7.12 -9.52
CA ARG A 46 -7.49 8.42 -9.37
C ARG A 46 -6.85 8.93 -10.66
N PHE A 47 -6.19 8.07 -11.44
CA PHE A 47 -5.31 8.49 -12.54
C PHE A 47 -5.80 8.15 -13.95
N ALA A 48 -6.65 7.12 -14.09
CA ALA A 48 -7.12 6.72 -15.41
C ALA A 48 -8.20 7.67 -15.94
N ASN A 49 -8.29 7.81 -17.26
CA ASN A 49 -9.40 8.51 -17.90
C ASN A 49 -10.70 7.67 -17.86
N PHE A 50 -11.82 8.26 -18.28
CA PHE A 50 -13.12 7.60 -18.21
C PHE A 50 -13.19 6.28 -19.02
N ASP A 51 -12.61 6.26 -20.23
CA ASP A 51 -12.62 5.08 -21.09
C ASP A 51 -11.72 3.96 -20.55
N GLU A 52 -10.58 4.32 -19.97
CA GLU A 52 -9.68 3.40 -19.27
C GLU A 52 -10.36 2.79 -18.04
N LYS A 53 -11.12 3.59 -17.26
CA LYS A 53 -11.92 3.08 -16.13
C LYS A 53 -12.97 2.07 -16.58
N ILE A 54 -13.67 2.35 -17.68
CA ILE A 54 -14.65 1.42 -18.26
C ILE A 54 -13.95 0.14 -18.71
N THR A 55 -12.83 0.28 -19.41
CA THR A 55 -12.05 -0.85 -19.93
C THR A 55 -11.54 -1.74 -18.80
N PHE A 56 -11.01 -1.13 -17.74
CA PHE A 56 -10.57 -1.81 -16.52
C PHE A 56 -11.70 -2.65 -15.90
N LYS A 57 -12.89 -2.06 -15.74
CA LYS A 57 -14.05 -2.77 -15.16
C LYS A 57 -14.55 -3.92 -16.03
N LYS A 58 -14.42 -3.82 -17.35
CA LYS A 58 -14.83 -4.87 -18.30
C LYS A 58 -13.79 -5.97 -18.47
N ASN A 59 -12.50 -5.64 -18.44
CA ASN A 59 -11.41 -6.58 -18.67
C ASN A 59 -10.17 -6.27 -17.82
N ARG A 60 -10.30 -6.51 -16.51
CA ARG A 60 -9.23 -6.30 -15.53
C ARG A 60 -7.93 -7.04 -15.86
N LYS A 61 -8.04 -8.27 -16.39
CA LYS A 61 -6.88 -9.14 -16.65
C LYS A 61 -5.90 -8.58 -17.69
N ASN A 62 -6.42 -7.80 -18.65
CA ASN A 62 -5.65 -7.19 -19.73
C ASN A 62 -5.43 -5.69 -19.50
N SER A 63 -5.68 -5.19 -18.28
CA SER A 63 -5.46 -3.79 -18.00
C SER A 63 -3.96 -3.47 -17.98
N PRO A 64 -3.53 -2.32 -18.55
CA PRO A 64 -2.17 -1.83 -18.39
C PRO A 64 -1.83 -1.50 -16.92
N TYR A 65 -2.84 -1.36 -16.05
CA TYR A 65 -2.70 -1.09 -14.63
C TYR A 65 -2.66 -2.37 -13.78
N ARG A 66 -2.51 -3.55 -14.38
CA ARG A 66 -2.52 -4.78 -13.60
C ARG A 66 -1.25 -4.92 -12.75
N ILE A 67 -1.42 -5.34 -11.49
CA ILE A 67 -0.28 -5.75 -10.66
C ILE A 67 0.17 -7.14 -11.12
N GLU A 68 1.29 -7.21 -11.85
CA GLU A 68 1.83 -8.48 -12.34
C GLU A 68 2.71 -9.21 -11.30
N ARG A 69 3.32 -8.49 -10.37
CA ARG A 69 4.19 -9.06 -9.34
C ARG A 69 4.03 -8.34 -8.01
N TYR A 70 3.62 -9.09 -6.99
CA TYR A 70 3.82 -8.71 -5.59
C TYR A 70 5.31 -8.85 -5.30
N MET A 71 6.03 -7.74 -5.07
CA MET A 71 7.39 -7.86 -4.56
C MET A 71 7.35 -8.54 -3.18
N ILE A 72 8.32 -9.43 -3.01
CA ILE A 72 8.32 -10.56 -2.07
C ILE A 72 8.43 -10.08 -0.62
N GLY A 73 7.57 -10.67 0.22
CA GLY A 73 7.40 -10.41 1.65
C GLY A 73 5.97 -9.93 1.89
N ASP A 74 5.11 -10.77 2.46
CA ASP A 74 3.64 -10.61 2.62
C ASP A 74 3.13 -9.32 3.30
N THR A 75 4.01 -8.37 3.54
CA THR A 75 3.81 -7.15 4.32
C THR A 75 3.89 -5.87 3.51
N THR A 76 4.31 -5.91 2.23
CA THR A 76 4.38 -4.71 1.38
C THR A 76 3.88 -4.98 -0.03
N ILE A 77 3.07 -4.07 -0.57
CA ILE A 77 2.55 -4.15 -1.94
C ILE A 77 2.68 -2.77 -2.58
N SER A 78 3.30 -2.70 -3.76
CA SER A 78 3.49 -1.45 -4.50
C SER A 78 2.76 -1.53 -5.85
N HIS A 79 2.14 -0.44 -6.27
CA HIS A 79 1.42 -0.36 -7.54
C HIS A 79 1.50 1.04 -8.17
N GLY A 80 1.66 1.08 -9.50
CA GLY A 80 1.60 2.29 -10.29
C GLY A 80 2.97 2.78 -10.78
N HIS A 81 2.95 3.98 -11.35
CA HIS A 81 4.14 4.77 -11.72
C HIS A 81 4.21 6.00 -10.81
N GLU A 82 4.62 7.17 -11.27
CA GLU A 82 4.60 8.37 -10.42
C GLU A 82 3.20 9.01 -10.39
N PRO A 83 2.57 9.22 -9.22
CA PRO A 83 2.95 8.74 -7.87
C PRO A 83 2.56 7.27 -7.62
N ILE A 84 3.31 6.53 -6.81
CA ILE A 84 3.08 5.11 -6.51
C ILE A 84 2.14 4.95 -5.33
N PHE A 85 1.29 3.91 -5.38
CA PHE A 85 0.53 3.46 -4.23
C PHE A 85 1.27 2.32 -3.53
N ASN A 86 1.61 2.52 -2.26
CA ASN A 86 2.26 1.53 -1.41
C ASN A 86 1.33 1.11 -0.27
N ALA A 87 1.14 -0.18 -0.09
CA ALA A 87 0.43 -0.77 1.04
C ALA A 87 1.42 -1.47 1.97
N TYR A 88 1.31 -1.19 3.27
CA TYR A 88 2.17 -1.72 4.33
C TYR A 88 1.33 -2.45 5.37
N TYR A 89 1.69 -3.69 5.71
CA TYR A 89 1.10 -4.40 6.84
C TYR A 89 1.78 -3.93 8.13
N ALA A 90 1.08 -3.05 8.84
CA ALA A 90 1.53 -2.53 10.12
C ALA A 90 1.19 -3.52 11.25
N HIS A 91 2.21 -4.06 11.91
CA HIS A 91 2.03 -4.88 13.12
C HIS A 91 1.81 -4.03 14.38
N LYS A 92 2.06 -2.71 14.30
CA LYS A 92 1.73 -1.73 15.33
C LYS A 92 1.36 -0.40 14.66
N LEU A 93 0.19 0.11 14.98
CA LEU A 93 -0.35 1.38 14.51
C LEU A 93 -0.65 2.28 15.71
N GLU A 94 -0.18 3.52 15.65
CA GLU A 94 -0.38 4.52 16.69
C GLU A 94 -0.78 5.85 16.05
N ARG A 95 -1.66 6.61 16.71
CA ARG A 95 -2.02 7.95 16.24
C ARG A 95 -1.99 9.00 17.33
N ASP A 96 -1.83 10.25 16.93
CA ASP A 96 -2.27 11.42 17.68
C ASP A 96 -3.19 12.29 16.80
N ASP A 97 -3.36 13.56 17.15
CA ASP A 97 -4.24 14.49 16.43
C ASP A 97 -3.74 14.88 15.04
N ARG A 98 -2.46 14.63 14.71
CA ARG A 98 -1.83 15.08 13.47
C ARG A 98 -1.03 14.01 12.74
N LEU A 99 -0.66 12.94 13.44
CA LEU A 99 0.24 11.92 12.94
C LEU A 99 -0.36 10.53 13.08
N LEU A 100 -0.11 9.72 12.07
CA LEU A 100 -0.25 8.27 12.09
C LEU A 100 1.16 7.69 12.00
N ARG A 101 1.59 7.00 13.06
CA ARG A 101 2.86 6.26 13.10
C ARG A 101 2.57 4.78 12.97
N PHE A 102 3.34 4.09 12.14
CA PHE A 102 3.17 2.66 11.96
C PHE A 102 4.51 1.94 11.85
N HIS A 103 4.53 0.74 12.42
CA HIS A 103 5.66 -0.18 12.37
C HIS A 103 5.32 -1.31 11.42
N TYR A 104 6.23 -1.58 10.48
CA TYR A 104 6.09 -2.68 9.54
C TYR A 104 7.43 -3.39 9.37
N ARG A 105 7.40 -4.58 8.78
CA ARG A 105 8.58 -5.40 8.54
C ARG A 105 8.72 -5.65 7.05
N ILE A 106 9.95 -5.66 6.57
CA ILE A 106 10.28 -6.19 5.24
C ILE A 106 11.13 -7.43 5.44
N TYR A 107 10.75 -8.50 4.77
CA TYR A 107 11.51 -9.74 4.72
C TYR A 107 12.41 -9.69 3.49
N LYS A 108 13.73 -9.71 3.69
CA LYS A 108 14.72 -9.77 2.60
C LYS A 108 15.41 -11.13 2.63
N GLY A 109 15.67 -11.70 1.46
CA GLY A 109 16.40 -12.96 1.30
C GLY A 109 15.55 -14.13 0.82
N ASP A 110 16.24 -15.23 0.49
CA ASP A 110 15.62 -16.48 0.06
C ASP A 110 15.03 -17.25 1.26
N PHE A 111 14.31 -18.34 0.97
CA PHE A 111 13.50 -19.07 1.96
C PHE A 111 14.29 -19.50 3.22
N ASP A 112 15.59 -19.77 3.09
CA ASP A 112 16.47 -20.24 4.16
C ASP A 112 17.20 -19.12 4.95
N SER A 113 17.17 -17.86 4.49
CA SER A 113 17.94 -16.76 5.08
C SER A 113 17.16 -15.44 5.14
N ARG A 114 15.92 -15.50 5.64
CA ARG A 114 15.08 -14.29 5.77
C ARG A 114 15.62 -13.37 6.86
N GLU A 115 16.29 -12.30 6.43
CA GLU A 115 16.52 -11.14 7.28
C GLU A 115 15.21 -10.35 7.43
N VAL A 116 14.87 -10.02 8.68
CA VAL A 116 13.71 -9.19 9.00
C VAL A 116 14.23 -7.82 9.40
N THR A 117 13.92 -6.80 8.59
CA THR A 117 14.16 -5.41 8.97
C THR A 117 12.84 -4.78 9.39
N GLU A 118 12.82 -4.17 10.57
CA GLU A 118 11.68 -3.39 11.07
C GLU A 118 11.88 -1.92 10.73
N TYR A 119 10.82 -1.29 10.23
CA TYR A 119 10.76 0.10 9.83
C TYR A 119 9.67 0.81 10.62
N ILE A 120 9.89 2.10 10.86
CA ILE A 120 8.94 3.00 11.49
C ILE A 120 8.70 4.15 10.54
N GLU A 121 7.44 4.41 10.22
CA GLU A 121 7.04 5.48 9.32
C GLU A 121 5.99 6.36 9.99
N GLU A 122 5.98 7.63 9.63
CA GLU A 122 5.04 8.64 10.12
C GLU A 122 4.42 9.38 8.94
N VAL A 123 3.10 9.46 8.92
CA VAL A 123 2.35 10.25 7.93
C VAL A 123 1.46 11.25 8.63
N ARG A 124 1.40 12.47 8.11
CA ARG A 124 0.46 13.49 8.59
C ARG A 124 -0.96 13.12 8.17
N ILE A 125 -1.88 13.17 9.12
CA ILE A 125 -3.32 13.05 8.89
C ILE A 125 -3.89 14.46 8.96
N ALA A 126 -4.39 14.95 7.82
CA ALA A 126 -4.95 16.28 7.64
C ALA A 126 -6.38 16.38 8.15
#